data_AF-A0A9D6Q6W2-F1
#
_entry.id   AF-A0A9D6Q6W2-F1
#
_cell.length_a   1.000
_cell.length_b   1.000
_cell.length_c   1.000
_cell.angle_alpha   90.00
_cell.angle_beta   90.00
_cell.angle_gamma   90.00
#
_symmetry.space_group_name_H-M   'P 1'
#
loop_
_entity.id
_entity.type
_entity.pdbx_description
1 polymer ?
#
loop_
_entity_poly.entity_id
_entity_poly.type
_entity_poly.pdbx_seq_one_letter_code
_entity_poly.pdbx_strand_id
1 'polypeptide(L)'
;MRGSSRTFIAIIVIALLVAPAHAVRRDAEDEGHRPIVITGAVLTNIVYLPLKLVYSIIGGVTGVLVYAVTLGDADATQKIWDNACRGTYIVTPEMMEGKDDIRLRGP
;
A
#
# COMPACT_ATOMS: atom_id res chain seq x y z
N MET A 1 1.14 25.24 -20.08
CA MET A 1 1.03 24.65 -18.72
C MET A 1 1.10 23.10 -18.74
N ARG A 2 2.13 22.49 -19.35
CA ARG A 2 2.26 21.02 -19.53
C ARG A 2 3.32 20.34 -18.64
N GLY A 3 4.09 21.12 -17.86
CA GLY A 3 5.17 20.62 -17.00
C GLY A 3 4.73 20.16 -15.61
N SER A 4 3.69 20.78 -15.03
CA SER A 4 3.29 20.58 -13.63
C SER A 4 2.84 19.13 -13.33
N SER A 5 2.05 18.52 -14.22
CA SER A 5 1.52 17.16 -14.01
C SER A 5 2.61 16.08 -14.02
N ARG A 6 3.67 16.24 -14.83
CA ARG A 6 4.77 15.26 -14.91
C ARG A 6 5.61 15.30 -13.62
N THR A 7 5.85 16.50 -13.10
CA THR A 7 6.57 16.69 -11.84
C THR A 7 5.76 16.17 -10.65
N PHE A 8 4.44 16.37 -10.63
CA PHE A 8 3.58 15.89 -9.55
C PHE A 8 3.53 14.36 -9.49
N ILE A 9 3.41 13.71 -10.66
CA ILE A 9 3.47 12.25 -10.76
C ILE A 9 4.84 11.73 -10.30
N ALA A 10 5.94 12.37 -10.73
CA ALA A 10 7.28 11.98 -10.32
C ALA A 10 7.47 12.10 -8.79
N ILE A 11 6.95 13.15 -8.15
CA ILE A 11 7.03 13.32 -6.69
C ILE A 11 6.23 12.23 -5.96
N ILE A 12 5.03 11.89 -6.44
CA ILE A 12 4.24 10.80 -5.86
C ILE A 12 4.99 9.47 -5.99
N VAL A 13 5.56 9.19 -7.16
CA VAL A 13 6.34 7.97 -7.40
C VAL A 13 7.57 7.92 -6.48
N ILE A 14 8.30 9.03 -6.34
CA ILE A 14 9.47 9.12 -5.45
C ILE A 14 9.04 8.94 -3.98
N ALA A 15 7.98 9.61 -3.54
CA ALA A 15 7.47 9.49 -2.17
C ALA A 15 7.04 8.04 -1.85
N LEU A 16 6.41 7.36 -2.81
CA LEU A 16 6.03 5.95 -2.70
C LEU A 16 7.21 5.00 -2.64
N LEU A 17 8.35 5.35 -3.25
CA LEU A 17 9.57 4.55 -3.19
C LEU A 17 10.40 4.82 -1.92
N VAL A 18 10.37 6.07 -1.42
CA VAL A 18 11.16 6.50 -0.27
C VAL A 18 10.52 6.11 1.06
N ALA A 19 9.19 6.15 1.18
CA ALA A 19 8.46 5.75 2.39
C ALA A 19 8.77 4.32 2.89
N PRO A 20 8.71 3.25 2.07
CA PRO A 20 9.04 1.90 2.52
C PRO A 20 10.53 1.76 2.87
N ALA A 21 11.42 2.48 2.18
CA ALA A 21 12.84 2.45 2.48
C ALA A 21 13.15 3.03 3.87
N HIS A 22 12.40 4.04 4.33
CA HIS A 22 12.54 4.56 5.69
C HIS A 22 11.98 3.61 6.75
N ALA A 23 10.82 3.01 6.51
CA ALA A 23 10.23 2.04 7.43
C ALA A 23 11.12 0.80 7.60
N VAL A 24 11.52 0.18 6.48
CA VAL A 24 12.40 -0.99 6.48
C VAL A 24 13.77 -0.70 7.11
N ARG A 25 14.31 0.53 6.97
CA ARG A 25 15.56 0.92 7.63
C ARG A 25 15.42 1.05 9.15
N ARG A 26 14.29 1.58 9.63
CA ARG A 26 14.01 1.69 11.08
C ARG A 26 13.99 0.30 11.72
N ASP A 27 13.23 -0.62 11.15
CA ASP A 27 13.13 -2.00 11.65
C ASP A 27 14.46 -2.76 11.52
N ALA A 28 15.27 -2.44 10.50
CA ALA A 28 16.61 -3.01 10.34
C ALA A 28 17.58 -2.55 11.44
N GLU A 29 17.50 -1.28 11.86
CA GLU A 29 18.35 -0.70 12.91
C GLU A 29 17.98 -1.24 14.30
N ASP A 30 16.68 -1.44 14.56
CA ASP A 30 16.19 -1.86 15.88
C ASP A 30 16.40 -3.36 16.17
N GLU A 31 16.34 -4.23 15.15
CA GLU A 31 16.33 -5.69 15.36
C GLU A 31 17.53 -6.46 14.79
N GLY A 32 18.45 -5.81 14.07
CA GLY A 32 19.66 -6.46 13.57
C GLY A 32 19.39 -7.55 12.50
N HIS A 33 18.44 -7.27 11.61
CA HIS A 33 17.99 -8.17 10.54
C HIS A 33 19.11 -8.53 9.55
N ARG A 34 19.03 -9.74 8.96
CA ARG A 34 19.98 -10.17 7.92
C ARG A 34 19.88 -9.25 6.69
N PRO A 35 21.01 -8.85 6.06
CA PRO A 35 20.99 -7.94 4.89
C PRO A 35 20.12 -8.42 3.72
N ILE A 36 20.01 -9.74 3.55
CA ILE A 36 19.17 -10.35 2.51
C ILE A 36 17.68 -10.13 2.76
N VAL A 37 17.23 -10.12 4.02
CA VAL A 37 15.82 -9.92 4.40
C VAL A 37 15.44 -8.46 4.22
N ILE A 38 16.32 -7.54 4.64
CA ILE A 38 16.14 -6.09 4.42
C ILE A 38 16.00 -5.78 2.92
N THR A 39 16.90 -6.34 2.11
CA THR A 39 16.86 -6.16 0.65
C THR A 39 15.60 -6.79 0.06
N GLY A 40 15.22 -7.98 0.52
CA GLY A 40 13.98 -8.65 0.15
C GLY A 40 12.73 -7.81 0.46
N ALA A 41 12.69 -7.15 1.61
CA ALA A 41 11.56 -6.31 2.03
C ALA A 41 11.45 -5.07 1.14
N VAL A 42 12.57 -4.40 0.85
CA VAL A 42 12.58 -3.25 -0.07
C VAL A 42 12.13 -3.66 -1.47
N LEU A 43 12.67 -4.75 -2.01
CA LEU A 43 12.29 -5.25 -3.35
C LEU A 43 10.82 -5.66 -3.42
N THR A 44 10.32 -6.31 -2.37
CA THR A 44 8.90 -6.66 -2.26
C THR A 44 8.03 -5.42 -2.31
N ASN A 45 8.37 -4.37 -1.56
CA ASN A 45 7.61 -3.12 -1.55
C ASN A 45 7.57 -2.41 -2.91
N ILE A 46 8.64 -2.50 -3.71
CA ILE A 46 8.65 -1.92 -5.07
C ILE A 46 7.53 -2.47 -5.95
N VAL A 47 7.14 -3.74 -5.76
CA VAL A 47 6.07 -4.39 -6.52
C VAL A 47 4.74 -4.35 -5.76
N TYR A 48 4.77 -4.62 -4.46
CA TYR A 48 3.59 -4.75 -3.61
C TYR A 48 2.84 -3.43 -3.45
N LEU A 49 3.53 -2.31 -3.23
CA LEU A 49 2.90 -0.99 -3.08
C LEU A 49 2.13 -0.55 -4.34
N PRO A 50 2.72 -0.51 -5.55
CA PRO A 50 1.97 -0.09 -6.73
C PRO A 50 0.81 -1.04 -7.02
N LEU A 51 0.97 -2.34 -6.80
CA LEU A 51 -0.10 -3.31 -6.97
C LEU A 51 -1.27 -3.04 -5.99
N LYS A 52 -0.96 -2.82 -4.71
CA LYS A 52 -1.97 -2.50 -3.69
C LYS A 52 -2.65 -1.16 -3.97
N LEU A 53 -1.92 -0.16 -4.47
CA LEU A 53 -2.50 1.12 -4.88
C LEU A 53 -3.50 0.96 -6.02
N VAL A 54 -3.16 0.19 -7.06
CA VAL A 54 -4.09 -0.09 -8.16
C VAL A 54 -5.34 -0.80 -7.63
N TYR A 55 -5.17 -1.77 -6.74
CA TYR A 55 -6.30 -2.45 -6.09
C TYR A 55 -7.19 -1.49 -5.29
N SER A 56 -6.60 -0.61 -4.46
CA SER A 56 -7.34 0.40 -3.69
C SER A 56 -8.06 1.40 -4.60
N ILE A 57 -7.47 1.80 -5.73
CA ILE A 57 -8.13 2.69 -6.71
C ILE A 57 -9.34 2.00 -7.33
N ILE A 58 -9.20 0.74 -7.75
CA ILE A 58 -10.30 -0.04 -8.31
C ILE A 58 -11.43 -0.14 -7.29
N GLY A 59 -11.12 -0.56 -6.05
CA GLY A 59 -12.13 -0.67 -5.00
C GLY A 59 -12.74 0.69 -4.59
N GLY A 60 -11.96 1.77 -4.67
CA GLY A 60 -12.44 3.14 -4.50
C GLY A 60 -13.52 3.51 -5.52
N VAL A 61 -13.25 3.27 -6.80
CA VAL A 61 -14.20 3.48 -7.91
C VAL A 61 -15.42 2.57 -7.76
N THR A 62 -15.21 1.29 -7.46
CA THR A 62 -16.31 0.34 -7.23
C THR A 62 -17.20 0.77 -6.07
N GLY A 63 -16.64 1.27 -4.97
CA GLY A 63 -17.43 1.79 -3.85
C GLY A 63 -18.30 2.98 -4.24
N VAL A 64 -17.78 3.93 -5.02
CA VAL A 64 -18.57 5.07 -5.53
C VAL A 64 -19.72 4.60 -6.43
N LEU A 65 -19.46 3.62 -7.31
CA LEU A 65 -20.50 3.04 -8.17
C LEU A 65 -21.59 2.36 -7.35
N VAL A 66 -21.20 1.60 -6.33
CA VAL A 66 -22.15 0.93 -5.43
C VAL A 66 -22.97 1.95 -4.64
N TYR A 67 -22.36 3.02 -4.13
CA TYR A 67 -23.09 4.11 -3.48
C TYR A 67 -24.17 4.71 -4.39
N ALA A 68 -23.84 4.95 -5.66
CA ALA A 68 -24.78 5.50 -6.63
C ALA A 68 -25.92 4.52 -6.96
N VAL A 69 -25.61 3.23 -7.17
CA VAL A 69 -26.59 2.18 -7.50
C VAL A 69 -27.52 1.87 -6.32
N THR A 70 -27.01 1.95 -5.10
CA THR A 70 -27.76 1.68 -3.86
C THR A 70 -28.55 2.89 -3.34
N LEU A 71 -28.59 3.99 -4.11
CA LEU A 71 -29.24 5.25 -3.72
C LEU A 71 -28.71 5.85 -2.40
N GLY A 72 -27.42 5.64 -2.11
CA GLY A 72 -26.74 6.21 -0.95
C GLY A 72 -26.56 5.25 0.23
N ASP A 73 -26.53 3.93 0.01
CA ASP A 73 -26.17 2.98 1.07
C ASP A 73 -24.68 3.12 1.42
N ALA A 74 -24.44 3.89 2.48
CA ALA A 74 -23.12 4.13 3.01
C ALA A 74 -22.51 2.86 3.63
N ASP A 75 -23.31 1.95 4.18
CA ASP A 75 -22.80 0.73 4.83
C ASP A 75 -22.26 -0.26 3.80
N ALA A 76 -22.97 -0.44 2.68
CA ALA A 76 -22.50 -1.27 1.57
C ALA A 76 -21.22 -0.69 0.95
N THR A 77 -21.16 0.63 0.79
CA THR A 77 -20.01 1.34 0.24
C THR A 77 -18.79 1.26 1.17
N GLN A 78 -18.99 1.47 2.47
CA GLN A 78 -17.94 1.39 3.49
C GLN A 78 -17.32 0.00 3.54
N LYS A 79 -18.12 -1.07 3.43
CA LYS A 79 -17.57 -2.44 3.36
C LYS A 79 -16.62 -2.63 2.18
N ILE A 80 -16.91 -2.03 1.03
CA ILE A 80 -16.04 -2.12 -0.16
C ILE A 80 -14.76 -1.33 0.06
N TRP A 81 -14.87 -0.09 0.54
CA TRP A 81 -13.70 0.74 0.81
C TRP A 81 -12.82 0.16 1.92
N ASP A 82 -13.41 -0.42 2.95
CA ASP A 82 -12.65 -1.08 4.02
C ASP A 82 -11.86 -2.27 3.51
N ASN A 83 -12.47 -3.12 2.68
CA ASN A 83 -11.76 -4.27 2.10
C ASN A 83 -10.71 -3.84 1.08
N ALA A 84 -11.00 -2.82 0.26
CA ALA A 84 -10.08 -2.36 -0.76
C ALA A 84 -8.86 -1.61 -0.16
N CYS A 85 -9.14 -0.66 0.74
CA CYS A 85 -8.19 0.35 1.19
C CYS A 85 -7.55 0.03 2.54
N ARG A 86 -8.03 -0.95 3.32
CA ARG A 86 -7.33 -1.35 4.55
C ARG A 86 -6.34 -2.49 4.28
N GLY A 87 -5.44 -2.70 5.24
CA GLY A 87 -4.43 -3.76 5.21
C GLY A 87 -3.01 -3.22 5.30
N THR A 88 -2.04 -4.12 5.24
CA THR A 88 -0.62 -3.79 5.25
C THR A 88 -0.23 -3.13 3.92
N TYR A 89 0.34 -1.92 3.99
CA TYR A 89 0.85 -1.19 2.83
C TYR A 89 2.35 -1.36 2.64
N ILE A 90 3.10 -1.38 3.75
CA ILE A 90 4.55 -1.51 3.74
C ILE A 90 4.90 -2.90 4.28
N VAL A 91 5.71 -3.66 3.54
CA VAL A 91 6.26 -4.94 4.00
C VAL A 91 7.56 -4.69 4.76
N THR A 92 7.66 -5.11 6.01
CA THR A 92 8.83 -4.97 6.88
C THR A 92 9.64 -6.28 6.90
N PRO A 93 10.92 -6.25 7.32
CA PRO A 93 11.72 -7.45 7.49
C PRO A 93 11.10 -8.47 8.45
N GLU A 94 10.49 -8.01 9.53
CA GLU A 94 9.82 -8.83 10.55
C GLU A 94 8.66 -9.65 9.96
N MET A 95 7.90 -9.06 9.05
CA MET A 95 6.84 -9.75 8.31
C MET A 95 7.37 -10.81 7.36
N MET A 96 8.58 -10.62 6.80
CA MET A 96 9.22 -11.64 5.96
C MET A 96 9.80 -12.79 6.78
N GLU A 97 10.19 -12.52 8.02
CA GLU A 97 10.68 -13.52 8.98
C GLU A 97 9.54 -14.25 9.71
N GLY A 98 8.29 -13.81 9.51
CA GLY A 98 7.10 -14.38 10.15
C GLY A 98 6.97 -14.01 11.64
N LYS A 99 7.70 -12.99 12.10
CA LYS A 99 7.54 -12.41 13.44
C LYS A 99 6.29 -11.54 13.54
N ASP A 100 5.90 -10.94 12.41
CA ASP A 100 4.80 -10.00 12.32
C ASP A 100 3.89 -10.36 11.14
N ASP A 101 2.61 -9.99 11.21
CA ASP A 101 1.56 -10.58 10.37
C ASP A 101 1.25 -9.73 9.13
N ILE A 102 1.33 -10.31 7.92
CA ILE A 102 0.94 -9.62 6.68
C ILE A 102 -0.58 -9.62 6.55
N ARG A 103 -1.22 -8.51 6.92
CA ARG A 103 -2.67 -8.36 6.83
C ARG A 103 -3.10 -8.01 5.41
N LEU A 104 -3.26 -9.04 4.58
CA LEU A 104 -3.95 -8.97 3.30
C LEU A 104 -5.45 -9.01 3.53
N ARG A 105 -6.09 -7.84 3.68
CA ARG A 105 -7.55 -7.75 3.51
C ARG A 105 -7.85 -7.67 2.02
N GLY A 106 -8.14 -8.84 1.45
CA GLY A 106 -8.99 -9.04 0.28
C GLY A 106 -10.32 -9.66 0.74
N PRO A 107 -11.29 -9.91 -0.16
CA PRO A 107 -12.64 -10.37 0.21
C PRO A 107 -12.66 -11.59 1.13
#